data_AF-A0A3M5DUI8-F1
#
_entry.id   AF-A0A3M5DUI8-F1
#
_cell.length_a   1.000
_cell.length_b   1.000
_cell.length_c   1.000
_cell.angle_alpha   90.00
_cell.angle_beta   90.00
_cell.angle_gamma   90.00
#
_symmetry.space_group_name_H-M   'P 1'
#
loop_
_entity.id
_entity.type
_entity.pdbx_description
1 polymer ?
#
loop_
_entity_poly.entity_id
_entity_poly.type
_entity_poly.pdbx_seq_one_letter_code
_entity_poly.pdbx_strand_id
1 'polypeptide(L)'
;MSLLRDAWRHAPTHHRVWALAGPMILSNVSVPLVHLVDSTVVGHLPHAYQLGAVAVGGSLYTLMVGVLGFLRMGTTGFAAQAAGRDDGGALRLILAQGLGMALLLALLLGALALPLSGWALQLMQPSAELTGEARAFFHTRLLGLPAALASYALVGWFLGTQNARAPLAILLTTNLSNIALVLWFVHGLDWGVQGAARASVLAEWSGALLGLALTRRDLARRPGRAQWQRLRHWLSWLPLLMVNRDIFIRSLALQLVFFLLTVQGTRLGDATVAANALLLNGLLLTSYALDGLAHAVEALCGHATLAAAHVLFEVYDEPGERLEFISRSGALRVNREDERLVLDFPAQYPSEVGSTVELEQALGLPPVDVLGSTDKLLVLLESEEAVRACRPDFAALARLPWRGVIVTARGLQKDFVSRFFAPAMGVDEDPVTGSAHCSLIPYWAQRLNKLSLTAQQCSARGGELWCRLEGERVSIAGHAVLVASGRIRLS
;
A
#
# COMPACT_ATOMS: atom_id res chain seq x y z
N MET A 1 20.12 -23.95 8.47
CA MET A 1 20.09 -23.06 9.66
C MET A 1 21.05 -21.86 9.59
N SER A 2 22.07 -21.80 8.71
CA SER A 2 22.95 -20.63 8.55
C SER A 2 22.29 -19.48 7.78
N LEU A 3 21.60 -19.77 6.66
CA LEU A 3 20.93 -18.76 5.82
C LEU A 3 19.89 -17.91 6.57
N LEU A 4 19.11 -18.52 7.48
CA LEU A 4 18.16 -17.78 8.32
C LEU A 4 18.86 -16.81 9.27
N ARG A 5 19.97 -17.22 9.91
CA ARG A 5 20.76 -16.34 10.78
C ARG A 5 21.48 -15.25 9.99
N ASP A 6 21.97 -15.55 8.80
CA ASP A 6 22.68 -14.60 7.95
C ASP A 6 21.73 -13.58 7.31
N ALA A 7 20.51 -14.01 6.93
CA ALA A 7 19.41 -13.12 6.53
C ALA A 7 18.93 -12.25 7.71
N TRP A 8 18.83 -12.81 8.92
CA TRP A 8 18.55 -12.05 10.15
C TRP A 8 19.64 -11.04 10.48
N ARG A 9 20.90 -11.37 10.17
CA ARG A 9 22.08 -10.51 10.38
C ARG A 9 22.29 -9.48 9.27
N HIS A 10 21.43 -9.41 8.25
CA HIS A 10 21.50 -8.36 7.24
C HIS A 10 20.96 -7.04 7.83
N ALA A 11 21.80 -6.42 8.67
CA ALA A 11 21.51 -5.25 9.48
C ALA A 11 20.85 -4.08 8.71
N PRO A 12 21.21 -3.79 7.45
CA PRO A 12 20.59 -2.69 6.71
C PRO A 12 19.10 -2.93 6.41
N THR A 13 18.74 -4.15 6.02
CA THR A 13 17.35 -4.52 5.70
C THR A 13 16.51 -4.59 6.97
N HIS A 14 17.06 -5.20 8.04
CA HIS A 14 16.39 -5.26 9.33
C HIS A 14 16.13 -3.86 9.91
N HIS A 15 17.14 -2.98 9.86
CA HIS A 15 17.00 -1.59 10.30
C HIS A 15 15.95 -0.84 9.48
N ARG A 16 15.91 -1.03 8.15
CA ARG A 16 14.90 -0.41 7.27
C ARG A 16 13.48 -0.90 7.58
N VAL A 17 13.28 -2.21 7.74
CA VAL A 17 11.97 -2.79 8.07
C VAL A 17 11.50 -2.29 9.43
N TRP A 18 12.35 -2.32 10.47
CA TRP A 18 11.96 -1.86 11.81
C TRP A 18 11.79 -0.35 11.92
N ALA A 19 12.54 0.45 11.15
CA ALA A 19 12.34 1.89 11.08
C ALA A 19 10.96 2.28 10.52
N LEU A 20 10.33 1.40 9.74
CA LEU A 20 8.96 1.55 9.25
C LEU A 20 7.94 0.84 10.17
N ALA A 21 8.20 -0.41 10.55
CA ALA A 21 7.29 -1.26 11.31
C ALA A 21 7.09 -0.81 12.75
N GLY A 22 8.16 -0.42 13.47
CA GLY A 22 8.07 -0.01 14.87
C GLY A 22 7.09 1.17 15.09
N PRO A 23 7.26 2.29 14.36
CA PRO A 23 6.30 3.39 14.37
C PRO A 23 4.88 2.98 13.98
N MET A 24 4.72 2.10 12.99
CA MET A 24 3.39 1.65 12.53
C MET A 24 2.67 0.77 13.55
N ILE A 25 3.38 -0.15 14.21
CA ILE A 25 2.83 -0.97 15.28
C ILE A 25 2.37 -0.07 16.43
N LEU A 26 3.23 0.83 16.90
CA LEU A 26 2.90 1.75 17.99
C LEU A 26 1.69 2.63 17.63
N SER A 27 1.67 3.15 16.41
CA SER A 27 0.59 3.97 15.87
C SER A 27 -0.74 3.19 15.84
N ASN A 28 -0.73 1.98 15.29
CA ASN A 28 -1.96 1.19 15.15
C ASN A 28 -2.48 0.67 16.49
N VAL A 29 -1.60 0.25 17.41
CA VAL A 29 -1.99 -0.17 18.76
C VAL A 29 -2.63 0.97 19.56
N SER A 30 -2.26 2.22 19.28
CA SER A 30 -2.84 3.37 19.98
C SER A 30 -4.33 3.60 19.68
N VAL A 31 -4.84 3.14 18.54
CA VAL A 31 -6.26 3.28 18.14
C VAL A 31 -7.22 2.55 19.10
N PRO A 32 -7.08 1.23 19.34
CA PRO A 32 -7.94 0.50 20.28
C PRO A 32 -7.77 0.95 21.74
N LEU A 33 -6.60 1.50 22.12
CA LEU A 33 -6.41 2.07 23.45
C LEU A 33 -7.28 3.32 23.68
N VAL A 34 -7.44 4.18 22.67
CA VAL A 34 -8.38 5.32 22.76
C VAL A 34 -9.81 4.83 22.91
N HIS A 35 -10.23 3.84 22.13
CA HIS A 35 -11.56 3.26 22.26
C HIS A 35 -11.84 2.71 23.67
N LEU A 36 -10.83 2.12 24.31
CA LEU A 36 -10.93 1.67 25.70
C LEU A 36 -11.12 2.85 26.66
N VAL A 37 -10.37 3.95 26.49
CA VAL A 37 -10.53 5.16 27.31
C VAL A 37 -11.90 5.77 27.12
N ASP A 38 -12.39 5.91 25.87
CA ASP A 38 -13.71 6.46 25.57
C ASP A 38 -14.82 5.65 26.25
N SER A 39 -14.75 4.32 26.13
CA SER A 39 -15.72 3.42 26.77
C SER A 39 -15.63 3.47 28.29
N THR A 40 -14.43 3.64 28.84
CA THR A 40 -14.23 3.77 30.28
C THR A 40 -14.82 5.08 30.79
N VAL A 41 -14.52 6.22 30.14
CA VAL A 41 -15.01 7.54 30.56
C VAL A 41 -16.52 7.65 30.44
N VAL A 42 -17.10 7.15 29.34
CA VAL A 42 -18.55 7.13 29.14
C VAL A 42 -19.23 6.10 30.05
N GLY A 43 -18.58 5.00 30.36
CA GLY A 43 -19.08 3.96 31.26
C GLY A 43 -19.23 4.40 32.72
N HIS A 44 -18.58 5.50 33.13
CA HIS A 44 -18.77 6.11 34.45
C HIS A 44 -19.99 7.05 34.53
N LEU A 45 -20.69 7.29 33.42
CA LEU A 45 -21.90 8.09 33.42
C LEU A 45 -23.07 7.34 34.11
N PRO A 46 -24.10 8.05 34.60
CA PRO A 46 -25.10 7.48 35.51
C PRO A 46 -25.96 6.36 34.92
N HIS A 47 -26.05 6.26 33.59
CA HIS A 47 -26.99 5.36 32.92
C HIS A 47 -26.33 4.47 31.86
N ALA A 48 -26.63 3.17 31.91
CA ALA A 48 -26.07 2.17 30.99
C ALA A 48 -26.37 2.43 29.50
N TYR A 49 -27.50 3.08 29.19
CA TYR A 49 -27.86 3.41 27.80
C TYR A 49 -26.88 4.39 27.15
N GLN A 50 -26.13 5.17 27.93
CA GLN A 50 -25.16 6.15 27.41
C GLN A 50 -23.94 5.47 26.80
N LEU A 51 -23.46 4.40 27.43
CA LEU A 51 -22.42 3.54 26.86
C LEU A 51 -22.92 2.80 25.61
N GLY A 52 -24.15 2.30 25.66
CA GLY A 52 -24.83 1.72 24.51
C GLY A 52 -24.92 2.71 23.34
N ALA A 53 -25.17 4.00 23.60
CA ALA A 53 -25.34 5.02 22.57
C ALA A 53 -24.05 5.28 21.80
N VAL A 54 -22.92 5.32 22.52
CA VAL A 54 -21.59 5.43 21.92
C VAL A 54 -21.26 4.18 21.09
N ALA A 55 -21.61 2.98 21.57
CA ALA A 55 -21.38 1.75 20.81
C ALA A 55 -22.22 1.70 19.53
N VAL A 56 -23.54 1.95 19.61
CA VAL A 56 -24.45 1.91 18.47
C VAL A 56 -24.12 3.03 17.47
N GLY A 57 -24.06 4.29 17.92
CA GLY A 57 -23.75 5.43 17.05
C GLY A 57 -22.31 5.38 16.50
N GLY A 58 -21.36 4.89 17.31
CA GLY A 58 -19.98 4.66 16.90
C GLY A 58 -19.86 3.59 15.84
N SER A 59 -20.61 2.48 15.94
CA SER A 59 -20.58 1.41 14.93
C SER A 59 -21.01 1.88 13.54
N LEU A 60 -22.03 2.75 13.46
CA LEU A 60 -22.47 3.36 12.21
C LEU A 60 -21.37 4.23 11.59
N TYR A 61 -20.70 5.03 12.41
CA TYR A 61 -19.58 5.86 11.95
C TYR A 61 -18.38 5.01 11.51
N THR A 62 -18.01 4.00 12.30
CA THR A 62 -16.91 3.08 12.00
C THR A 62 -17.16 2.28 10.73
N LEU A 63 -18.40 1.84 10.49
CA LEU A 63 -18.78 1.21 9.23
C LEU A 63 -18.51 2.14 8.04
N MET A 64 -18.93 3.40 8.12
CA MET A 64 -18.73 4.37 7.04
C MET A 64 -17.24 4.64 6.78
N VAL A 65 -16.48 4.94 7.84
CA VAL A 65 -15.06 5.26 7.70
C VAL A 65 -14.27 4.02 7.30
N GLY A 66 -14.55 2.86 7.90
CA GLY A 66 -13.83 1.61 7.68
C GLY A 66 -13.90 1.11 6.24
N VAL A 67 -15.07 1.24 5.59
CA VAL A 67 -15.25 0.88 4.17
C VAL A 67 -14.35 1.71 3.26
N LEU A 68 -14.04 2.96 3.66
CA LEU A 68 -13.18 3.87 2.92
C LEU A 68 -11.69 3.75 3.26
N GLY A 69 -11.30 2.72 4.02
CA GLY A 69 -9.89 2.40 4.28
C GLY A 69 -9.06 2.20 3.02
N PHE A 70 -9.70 1.93 1.87
CA PHE A 70 -9.05 1.88 0.56
C PHE A 70 -8.33 3.18 0.21
N LEU A 71 -8.77 4.35 0.70
CA LEU A 71 -8.12 5.62 0.40
C LEU A 71 -6.65 5.61 0.84
N ARG A 72 -6.36 4.98 1.98
CA ARG A 72 -4.99 4.79 2.47
C ARG A 72 -4.21 3.87 1.54
N MET A 73 -4.74 2.68 1.25
CA MET A 73 -4.07 1.67 0.41
C MET A 73 -3.81 2.20 -1.00
N GLY A 74 -4.83 2.80 -1.62
CA GLY A 74 -4.76 3.42 -2.93
C GLY A 74 -3.72 4.52 -3.00
N THR A 75 -3.69 5.45 -2.04
CA THR A 75 -2.70 6.54 -2.04
C THR A 75 -1.27 6.05 -1.76
N THR A 76 -1.10 5.02 -0.93
CA THR A 76 0.21 4.45 -0.58
C THR A 76 0.97 3.95 -1.80
N GLY A 77 0.34 3.12 -2.64
CA GLY A 77 1.00 2.54 -3.80
C GLY A 77 1.47 3.59 -4.81
N PHE A 78 0.59 4.53 -5.18
CA PHE A 78 0.96 5.59 -6.13
C PHE A 78 1.98 6.57 -5.54
N ALA A 79 1.87 6.92 -4.26
CA ALA A 79 2.85 7.78 -3.60
C ALA A 79 4.21 7.09 -3.47
N ALA A 80 4.26 5.77 -3.22
CA ALA A 80 5.49 4.98 -3.23
C ALA A 80 6.17 5.01 -4.61
N GLN A 81 5.40 4.80 -5.67
CA GLN A 81 5.89 4.88 -7.05
C GLN A 81 6.38 6.29 -7.40
N ALA A 82 5.71 7.35 -6.95
CA ALA A 82 6.15 8.73 -7.18
C ALA A 82 7.38 9.13 -6.34
N ALA A 83 7.45 8.68 -5.08
CA ALA A 83 8.58 8.90 -4.21
C ALA A 83 9.83 8.16 -4.69
N GLY A 84 9.67 6.94 -5.22
CA GLY A 84 10.76 6.17 -5.82
C GLY A 84 11.41 6.84 -7.04
N ARG A 85 10.68 7.74 -7.74
CA ARG A 85 11.17 8.57 -8.85
C ARG A 85 11.77 9.92 -8.43
N ASP A 86 11.67 10.26 -7.15
CA ASP A 86 11.85 11.63 -6.67
C ASP A 86 10.95 12.68 -7.41
N ASP A 87 9.79 12.24 -7.92
CA ASP A 87 8.88 13.11 -8.68
C ASP A 87 7.98 13.89 -7.72
N GLY A 88 8.49 15.04 -7.28
CA GLY A 88 7.75 15.97 -6.45
C GLY A 88 6.45 16.48 -7.11
N GLY A 89 6.37 16.54 -8.45
CA GLY A 89 5.18 17.00 -9.16
C GLY A 89 4.05 15.98 -9.07
N ALA A 90 4.36 14.70 -9.31
CA ALA A 90 3.42 13.59 -9.14
C ALA A 90 2.99 13.42 -7.69
N LEU A 91 3.90 13.55 -6.72
CA LEU A 91 3.55 13.49 -5.30
C LEU A 91 2.53 14.56 -4.88
N ARG A 92 2.66 15.80 -5.39
CA ARG A 92 1.69 16.88 -5.17
C ARG A 92 0.33 16.56 -5.82
N LEU A 93 0.34 15.98 -7.02
CA LEU A 93 -0.89 15.58 -7.72
C LEU A 93 -1.62 14.46 -6.97
N ILE A 94 -0.91 13.41 -6.55
CA ILE A 94 -1.47 12.27 -5.80
C ILE A 94 -2.06 12.75 -4.46
N LEU A 95 -1.35 13.63 -3.76
CA LEU A 95 -1.85 14.23 -2.52
C LEU A 95 -3.16 14.99 -2.76
N ALA A 96 -3.21 15.82 -3.82
CA ALA A 96 -4.40 16.57 -4.17
C ALA A 96 -5.57 15.66 -4.60
N GLN A 97 -5.30 14.59 -5.34
CA GLN A 97 -6.30 13.59 -5.72
C GLN A 97 -6.84 12.85 -4.49
N GLY A 98 -5.96 12.42 -3.59
CA GLY A 98 -6.34 11.73 -2.35
C GLY A 98 -7.21 12.61 -1.46
N LEU A 99 -6.82 13.86 -1.23
CA LEU A 99 -7.59 14.83 -0.43
C LEU A 99 -8.91 15.24 -1.11
N GLY A 100 -8.90 15.43 -2.43
CA GLY A 100 -10.10 15.74 -3.21
C GLY A 100 -11.11 14.59 -3.17
N MET A 101 -10.64 13.35 -3.32
CA MET A 101 -11.48 12.15 -3.21
C MET A 101 -12.02 12.00 -1.78
N ALA A 102 -11.19 12.19 -0.76
CA ALA A 102 -11.61 12.15 0.64
C ALA A 102 -12.73 13.17 0.92
N LEU A 103 -12.60 14.41 0.45
CA LEU A 103 -13.63 15.44 0.61
C LEU A 103 -14.91 15.09 -0.14
N LEU A 104 -14.80 14.67 -1.40
CA LEU A 104 -15.97 14.27 -2.20
C LEU A 104 -16.74 13.12 -1.54
N LEU A 105 -16.02 12.07 -1.12
CA LEU A 105 -16.62 10.92 -0.44
C LEU A 105 -17.24 11.32 0.90
N ALA A 106 -16.58 12.18 1.68
CA ALA A 106 -17.14 12.68 2.94
C ALA A 106 -18.46 13.44 2.73
N LEU A 107 -18.53 14.31 1.72
CA LEU A 107 -19.74 15.06 1.41
C LEU A 107 -20.87 14.14 0.92
N LEU A 108 -20.57 13.23 -0.02
CA LEU A 108 -21.56 12.29 -0.56
C LEU A 108 -22.11 11.35 0.52
N LEU A 109 -21.22 10.74 1.30
CA LEU A 109 -21.62 9.80 2.34
C LEU A 109 -22.24 10.49 3.54
N GLY A 110 -21.77 11.68 3.92
CA GLY A 110 -22.42 12.48 4.97
C GLY A 110 -23.85 12.86 4.57
N ALA A 111 -24.06 13.34 3.34
CA ALA A 111 -25.38 13.68 2.82
C ALA A 111 -26.31 12.46 2.75
N LEU A 112 -25.79 11.29 2.40
CA LEU A 112 -26.55 10.04 2.35
C LEU A 112 -26.82 9.46 3.75
N ALA A 113 -25.87 9.60 4.68
CA ALA A 113 -25.96 9.03 6.02
C ALA A 113 -26.99 9.72 6.90
N LEU A 114 -27.21 11.02 6.73
CA LEU A 114 -28.23 11.76 7.48
C LEU A 114 -29.64 11.15 7.35
N PRO A 115 -30.21 10.98 6.14
CA PRO A 115 -31.52 10.33 5.98
C PRO A 115 -31.49 8.82 6.26
N LEU A 116 -30.39 8.12 5.94
CA LEU A 116 -30.31 6.66 6.13
C LEU A 116 -30.08 6.23 7.58
N SER A 117 -29.58 7.12 8.44
CA SER A 117 -29.35 6.83 9.87
C SER A 117 -30.61 6.30 10.56
N GLY A 118 -31.79 6.80 10.19
CA GLY A 118 -33.06 6.34 10.74
C GLY A 118 -33.36 4.89 10.40
N TRP A 119 -33.15 4.50 9.14
CA TRP A 119 -33.29 3.11 8.68
C TRP A 119 -32.28 2.17 9.36
N ALA A 120 -31.03 2.62 9.48
CA ALA A 120 -29.98 1.83 10.13
C ALA A 120 -30.29 1.59 11.62
N LEU A 121 -30.75 2.62 12.34
CA LEU A 121 -31.16 2.50 13.74
C LEU A 121 -32.41 1.61 13.89
N GLN A 122 -33.38 1.69 12.98
CA GLN A 122 -34.55 0.79 12.98
C GLN A 122 -34.14 -0.67 12.82
N LEU A 123 -33.15 -0.96 11.97
CA LEU A 123 -32.63 -2.32 11.79
C LEU A 123 -31.98 -2.88 13.07
N MET A 124 -31.31 -2.01 13.83
CA MET A 124 -30.64 -2.34 15.10
C MET A 124 -31.62 -2.52 16.26
N GLN A 125 -32.81 -1.90 16.19
CA GLN A 125 -33.83 -1.91 17.25
C GLN A 125 -33.31 -1.52 18.66
N PRO A 126 -32.57 -0.40 18.83
CA PRO A 126 -32.20 0.09 20.14
C PRO A 126 -33.43 0.55 20.94
N SER A 127 -33.31 0.62 22.28
CA SER A 127 -34.34 1.23 23.13
C SER A 127 -34.61 2.70 22.77
N ALA A 128 -35.75 3.25 23.16
CA ALA A 128 -36.15 4.60 22.78
C ALA A 128 -35.16 5.68 23.27
N GLU A 129 -34.68 5.55 24.52
CA GLU A 129 -33.67 6.44 25.11
C GLU A 129 -32.33 6.34 24.37
N LEU A 130 -31.91 5.11 24.05
CA LEU A 130 -30.69 4.80 23.31
C LEU A 130 -30.73 5.36 21.87
N THR A 131 -31.89 5.30 21.22
CA THR A 131 -32.06 5.75 19.82
C THR A 131 -31.76 7.24 19.66
N GLY A 132 -32.27 8.07 20.58
CA GLY A 132 -32.09 9.53 20.53
C GLY A 132 -30.63 9.92 20.73
N GLU A 133 -30.00 9.38 21.76
CA GLU A 133 -28.59 9.59 22.09
C GLU A 133 -27.64 9.09 20.98
N ALA A 134 -27.87 7.88 20.47
CA ALA A 134 -27.05 7.29 19.40
C ALA A 134 -27.14 8.09 18.09
N ARG A 135 -28.34 8.58 17.74
CA ARG A 135 -28.53 9.45 16.55
C ARG A 135 -27.78 10.77 16.70
N ALA A 136 -27.92 11.42 17.86
CA ALA A 136 -27.25 12.68 18.12
C ALA A 136 -25.73 12.51 18.11
N PHE A 137 -25.23 11.44 18.74
CA PHE A 137 -23.81 11.07 18.71
C PHE A 137 -23.32 10.88 17.26
N PHE A 138 -24.02 10.07 16.47
CA PHE A 138 -23.68 9.79 15.09
C PHE A 138 -23.66 11.06 14.23
N HIS A 139 -24.69 11.91 14.31
CA HIS A 139 -24.76 13.17 13.57
C HIS A 139 -23.60 14.10 13.91
N THR A 140 -23.24 14.22 15.18
CA THR A 140 -22.07 15.00 15.61
C THR A 140 -20.78 14.41 15.01
N ARG A 141 -20.61 13.08 15.03
CA ARG A 141 -19.43 12.41 14.46
C ARG A 141 -19.28 12.63 12.95
N LEU A 142 -20.36 12.80 12.19
CA LEU A 142 -20.30 13.09 10.75
C LEU A 142 -19.49 14.36 10.43
N LEU A 143 -19.39 15.32 11.36
CA LEU A 143 -18.54 16.51 11.19
C LEU A 143 -17.03 16.20 11.18
N GLY A 144 -16.64 15.04 11.72
CA GLY A 144 -15.27 14.52 11.70
C GLY A 144 -14.93 13.71 10.45
N LEU A 145 -15.94 13.27 9.69
CA LEU A 145 -15.77 12.41 8.51
C LEU A 145 -14.77 12.99 7.48
N PRO A 146 -14.81 14.29 7.11
CA PRO A 146 -13.82 14.85 6.18
C PRO A 146 -12.37 14.73 6.70
N ALA A 147 -12.16 14.96 8.00
CA ALA A 147 -10.85 14.90 8.63
C ALA A 147 -10.33 13.47 8.76
N ALA A 148 -11.21 12.51 9.10
CA ALA A 148 -10.87 11.09 9.14
C ALA A 148 -10.40 10.57 7.77
N LEU A 149 -11.16 10.87 6.70
CA LEU A 149 -10.81 10.44 5.35
C LEU A 149 -9.58 11.16 4.80
N ALA A 150 -9.42 12.46 5.09
CA ALA A 150 -8.19 13.18 4.76
C ALA A 150 -6.98 12.54 5.46
N SER A 151 -7.12 12.12 6.72
CA SER A 151 -6.07 11.41 7.46
C SER A 151 -5.70 10.08 6.80
N TYR A 152 -6.65 9.31 6.26
CA TYR A 152 -6.33 8.10 5.47
C TYR A 152 -5.49 8.41 4.23
N ALA A 153 -5.88 9.43 3.46
CA ALA A 153 -5.11 9.85 2.30
C ALA A 153 -3.70 10.35 2.68
N LEU A 154 -3.57 11.11 3.77
CA LEU A 154 -2.29 11.62 4.27
C LEU A 154 -1.39 10.50 4.78
N VAL A 155 -1.92 9.61 5.61
CA VAL A 155 -1.20 8.45 6.13
C VAL A 155 -0.71 7.59 4.97
N GLY A 156 -1.57 7.27 4.00
CA GLY A 156 -1.17 6.51 2.83
C GLY A 156 -0.08 7.22 2.02
N TRP A 157 -0.24 8.52 1.78
CA TRP A 157 0.78 9.32 1.10
C TRP A 157 2.14 9.29 1.81
N PHE A 158 2.17 9.47 3.14
CA PHE A 158 3.43 9.42 3.91
C PHE A 158 4.06 8.03 3.98
N LEU A 159 3.25 6.96 4.04
CA LEU A 159 3.78 5.59 3.94
C LEU A 159 4.43 5.40 2.58
N GLY A 160 3.78 5.89 1.51
CA GLY A 160 4.35 5.86 0.17
C GLY A 160 5.66 6.62 0.09
N THR A 161 5.77 7.81 0.71
CA THR A 161 7.05 8.55 0.76
C THR A 161 8.06 8.00 1.75
N GLN A 162 7.83 6.81 2.33
CA GLN A 162 8.67 6.13 3.33
C GLN A 162 8.87 6.94 4.62
N ASN A 163 7.97 7.85 4.93
CA ASN A 163 8.01 8.68 6.12
C ASN A 163 7.04 8.15 7.18
N ALA A 164 7.36 7.01 7.80
CA ALA A 164 6.51 6.39 8.83
C ALA A 164 6.35 7.23 10.12
N ARG A 165 7.21 8.25 10.33
CA ARG A 165 7.12 9.15 11.49
C ARG A 165 5.93 10.10 11.42
N ALA A 166 5.58 10.55 10.22
CA ALA A 166 4.45 11.47 10.03
C ALA A 166 3.09 10.82 10.35
N PRO A 167 2.76 9.61 9.86
CA PRO A 167 1.58 8.87 10.29
C PRO A 167 1.54 8.63 11.79
N LEU A 168 2.66 8.24 12.42
CA LEU A 168 2.73 8.09 13.87
C LEU A 168 2.36 9.40 14.58
N ALA A 169 2.90 10.53 14.13
CA ALA A 169 2.57 11.83 14.69
C ALA A 169 1.10 12.21 14.49
N ILE A 170 0.52 11.92 13.32
CA ILE A 170 -0.91 12.13 13.02
C ILE A 170 -1.75 11.32 14.00
N LEU A 171 -1.54 10.00 14.09
CA LEU A 171 -2.34 9.11 14.92
C LEU A 171 -2.18 9.41 16.41
N LEU A 172 -0.95 9.62 16.90
CA LEU A 172 -0.75 9.99 18.31
C LEU A 172 -1.37 11.33 18.65
N THR A 173 -1.31 12.32 17.76
CA THR A 173 -1.94 13.62 18.00
C THR A 173 -3.46 13.48 18.06
N THR A 174 -4.07 12.75 17.11
CA THR A 174 -5.49 12.44 17.15
C THR A 174 -5.84 11.74 18.46
N ASN A 175 -5.12 10.69 18.82
CA ASN A 175 -5.45 9.83 19.94
C ASN A 175 -5.26 10.50 21.31
N LEU A 176 -4.16 11.23 21.50
CA LEU A 176 -3.91 11.96 22.74
C LEU A 176 -4.83 13.17 22.88
N SER A 177 -5.10 13.89 21.79
CA SER A 177 -6.09 14.99 21.81
C SER A 177 -7.47 14.46 22.12
N ASN A 178 -7.85 13.30 21.57
CA ASN A 178 -9.11 12.64 21.87
C ASN A 178 -9.22 12.37 23.38
N ILE A 179 -8.26 11.63 23.95
CA ILE A 179 -8.26 11.28 25.38
C ILE A 179 -8.37 12.52 26.26
N ALA A 180 -7.56 13.55 25.99
CA ALA A 180 -7.56 14.79 26.77
C ALA A 180 -8.92 15.53 26.67
N LEU A 181 -9.48 15.62 25.46
CA LEU A 181 -10.74 16.31 25.23
C LEU A 181 -11.94 15.51 25.75
N VAL A 182 -11.93 14.18 25.70
CA VAL A 182 -12.98 13.33 26.26
C VAL A 182 -13.00 13.46 27.77
N LEU A 183 -11.84 13.38 28.44
CA LEU A 183 -11.75 13.61 29.88
C LEU A 183 -12.25 15.00 30.26
N TRP A 184 -11.88 16.03 29.50
CA TRP A 184 -12.30 17.39 29.79
C TRP A 184 -13.80 17.61 29.51
N PHE A 185 -14.32 17.22 28.35
CA PHE A 185 -15.70 17.50 27.97
C PHE A 185 -16.70 16.65 28.73
N VAL A 186 -16.37 15.39 29.04
CA VAL A 186 -17.28 14.49 29.73
C VAL A 186 -17.25 14.70 31.24
N HIS A 187 -16.07 14.77 31.88
CA HIS A 187 -15.96 14.94 33.34
C HIS A 187 -15.83 16.40 33.79
N GLY A 188 -15.20 17.27 32.99
CA GLY A 188 -14.96 18.65 33.38
C GLY A 188 -16.09 19.62 33.02
N LEU A 189 -16.81 19.36 31.93
CA LEU A 189 -17.90 20.20 31.43
C LEU A 189 -19.28 19.53 31.51
N ASP A 190 -19.35 18.27 31.94
CA ASP A 190 -20.58 17.47 32.04
C ASP A 190 -21.38 17.38 30.73
N TRP A 191 -20.71 17.39 29.57
CA TRP A 191 -21.38 17.31 28.26
C TRP A 191 -21.82 15.88 27.87
N GLY A 192 -21.57 14.90 28.73
CA GLY A 192 -21.98 13.51 28.56
C GLY A 192 -21.52 12.90 27.23
N VAL A 193 -22.38 12.07 26.61
CA VAL A 193 -22.13 11.37 25.35
C VAL A 193 -21.82 12.33 24.20
N GLN A 194 -22.46 13.50 24.16
CA GLN A 194 -22.17 14.52 23.14
C GLN A 194 -20.79 15.15 23.32
N GLY A 195 -20.31 15.25 24.56
CA GLY A 195 -18.93 15.63 24.87
C GLY A 195 -17.93 14.67 24.20
N ALA A 196 -18.13 13.36 24.34
CA ALA A 196 -17.30 12.36 23.70
C ALA A 196 -17.32 12.47 22.16
N ALA A 197 -18.49 12.66 21.55
CA ALA A 197 -18.60 12.85 20.10
C ALA A 197 -17.80 14.06 19.59
N ARG A 198 -17.93 15.21 20.26
CA ARG A 198 -17.24 16.46 19.91
C ARG A 198 -15.73 16.36 20.09
N ALA A 199 -15.29 15.71 21.17
CA ALA A 199 -13.87 15.45 21.42
C ALA A 199 -13.25 14.66 20.27
N SER A 200 -13.92 13.59 19.81
CA SER A 200 -13.46 12.78 18.66
C SER A 200 -13.38 13.57 17.37
N VAL A 201 -14.35 14.46 17.09
CA VAL A 201 -14.32 15.33 15.90
C VAL A 201 -13.12 16.28 15.94
N LEU A 202 -12.92 16.98 17.06
CA LEU A 202 -11.79 17.91 17.22
C LEU A 202 -10.44 17.19 17.12
N ALA A 203 -10.35 16.00 17.70
CA ALA A 203 -9.18 15.14 17.62
C ALA A 203 -8.84 14.75 16.16
N GLU A 204 -9.83 14.30 15.37
CA GLU A 204 -9.62 13.96 13.96
C GLU A 204 -9.14 15.17 13.14
N TRP A 205 -9.73 16.34 13.37
CA TRP A 205 -9.28 17.59 12.75
C TRP A 205 -7.85 17.95 13.15
N SER A 206 -7.48 17.78 14.42
CA SER A 206 -6.12 18.06 14.89
C SER A 206 -5.07 17.20 14.16
N GLY A 207 -5.33 15.91 14.00
CA GLY A 207 -4.45 14.99 13.27
C GLY A 207 -4.38 15.31 11.78
N ALA A 208 -5.52 15.59 11.14
CA ALA A 208 -5.57 15.95 9.72
C ALA A 208 -4.80 17.25 9.43
N LEU A 209 -4.98 18.27 10.27
CA LEU A 209 -4.27 19.55 10.14
C LEU A 209 -2.77 19.40 10.36
N LEU A 210 -2.35 18.61 11.36
CA LEU A 210 -0.95 18.27 11.55
C LEU A 210 -0.38 17.54 10.34
N GLY A 211 -1.09 16.54 9.82
CA GLY A 211 -0.68 15.80 8.63
C GLY A 211 -0.47 16.72 7.43
N LEU A 212 -1.41 17.62 7.14
CA LEU A 212 -1.28 18.63 6.10
C LEU A 212 -0.05 19.54 6.33
N ALA A 213 0.20 19.97 7.57
CA ALA A 213 1.38 20.77 7.89
C ALA A 213 2.69 20.02 7.64
N LEU A 214 2.75 18.72 7.98
CA LEU A 214 3.91 17.87 7.76
C LEU A 214 4.19 17.63 6.27
N THR A 215 3.17 17.62 5.40
CA THR A 215 3.38 17.44 3.94
C THR A 215 4.25 18.55 3.36
N ARG A 216 4.17 19.78 3.90
CA ARG A 216 4.98 20.92 3.42
C ARG A 216 6.47 20.66 3.55
N ARG A 217 6.91 20.04 4.66
CA ARG A 217 8.32 19.70 4.89
C ARG A 217 8.81 18.63 3.91
N ASP A 218 7.97 17.62 3.68
CA ASP A 218 8.30 16.48 2.82
C ASP A 218 8.30 16.88 1.33
N LEU A 219 7.38 17.77 0.93
CA LEU A 219 7.32 18.36 -0.41
C LEU A 219 8.40 19.42 -0.66
N ALA A 220 8.85 20.15 0.36
CA ALA A 220 9.95 21.12 0.23
C ALA A 220 11.28 20.43 -0.10
N ARG A 221 11.47 19.18 0.35
CA ARG A 221 12.66 18.38 0.06
C ARG A 221 12.69 17.83 -1.38
N ARG A 222 11.55 17.83 -2.09
CA ARG A 222 11.40 17.23 -3.41
C ARG A 222 10.95 18.29 -4.44
N PRO A 223 11.87 18.81 -5.26
CA PRO A 223 11.54 19.83 -6.26
C PRO A 223 10.53 19.27 -7.26
N GLY A 224 9.60 20.10 -7.74
CA GLY A 224 8.58 19.69 -8.70
C GLY A 224 7.40 20.65 -8.75
N ARG A 225 6.86 20.86 -9.95
CA ARG A 225 5.66 21.69 -10.16
C ARG A 225 4.41 20.83 -10.10
N ALA A 226 3.39 21.30 -9.40
CA ALA A 226 2.11 20.61 -9.34
C ALA A 226 1.38 20.69 -10.68
N GLN A 227 0.94 19.55 -11.20
CA GLN A 227 0.28 19.42 -12.50
C GLN A 227 -1.25 19.55 -12.35
N TRP A 228 -1.71 20.68 -11.82
CA TRP A 228 -3.13 20.90 -11.46
C TRP A 228 -4.11 20.69 -12.62
N GLN A 229 -3.67 20.91 -13.86
CA GLN A 229 -4.47 20.66 -15.06
C GLN A 229 -4.95 19.21 -15.14
N ARG A 230 -4.15 18.23 -14.69
CA ARG A 230 -4.50 16.80 -14.72
C ARG A 230 -5.64 16.44 -13.78
N LEU A 231 -5.93 17.25 -12.75
CA LEU A 231 -7.09 17.02 -11.86
C LEU A 231 -8.43 17.16 -12.59
N ARG A 232 -8.47 17.96 -13.66
CA ARG A 232 -9.69 18.18 -14.47
C ARG A 232 -9.98 17.04 -15.44
N HIS A 233 -9.00 16.17 -15.72
CA HIS A 233 -9.17 15.07 -16.66
C HIS A 233 -9.54 13.78 -15.94
N TRP A 234 -10.73 13.24 -16.24
CA TRP A 234 -11.25 11.99 -15.66
C TRP A 234 -10.30 10.79 -15.85
N LEU A 235 -9.61 10.70 -16.99
CA LEU A 235 -8.64 9.63 -17.25
C LEU A 235 -7.50 9.57 -16.22
N SER A 236 -7.13 10.69 -15.60
CA SER A 236 -6.10 10.74 -14.55
C SER A 236 -6.55 10.09 -13.23
N TRP A 237 -7.85 9.84 -13.05
CA TRP A 237 -8.44 9.22 -11.86
C TRP A 237 -8.65 7.71 -12.02
N LEU A 238 -8.71 7.21 -13.26
CA LEU A 238 -9.01 5.81 -13.58
C LEU A 238 -8.09 4.81 -12.86
N PRO A 239 -6.75 5.01 -12.83
CA PRO A 239 -5.84 4.08 -12.15
C PRO A 239 -6.11 3.98 -10.65
N LEU A 240 -6.38 5.11 -9.98
CA LEU A 240 -6.76 5.14 -8.57
C LEU A 240 -8.09 4.41 -8.36
N LEU A 241 -9.11 4.66 -9.18
CA LEU A 241 -10.43 4.04 -9.01
C LEU A 241 -10.43 2.53 -9.28
N MET A 242 -9.71 2.06 -10.29
CA MET A 242 -9.69 0.64 -10.67
C MET A 242 -9.03 -0.25 -9.62
N VAL A 243 -7.93 0.20 -9.02
CA VAL A 243 -7.22 -0.57 -7.97
C VAL A 243 -8.05 -0.66 -6.68
N ASN A 244 -8.86 0.36 -6.40
CA ASN A 244 -9.61 0.43 -5.14
C ASN A 244 -10.93 -0.35 -5.14
N ARG A 245 -11.43 -0.81 -6.29
CA ARG A 245 -12.70 -1.55 -6.36
C ARG A 245 -12.66 -2.83 -5.53
N ASP A 246 -11.65 -3.66 -5.73
CA ASP A 246 -11.59 -4.98 -5.09
C ASP A 246 -11.29 -4.85 -3.58
N ILE A 247 -10.47 -3.86 -3.20
CA ILE A 247 -10.20 -3.49 -1.80
C ILE A 247 -11.46 -2.97 -1.11
N PHE A 248 -12.26 -2.15 -1.80
CA PHE A 248 -13.54 -1.65 -1.29
C PHE A 248 -14.50 -2.80 -1.02
N ILE A 249 -14.66 -3.75 -1.96
CA ILE A 249 -15.55 -4.90 -1.79
C ILE A 249 -15.13 -5.74 -0.58
N ARG A 250 -13.82 -6.05 -0.45
CA ARG A 250 -13.28 -6.76 0.71
C ARG A 250 -13.58 -6.02 2.01
N SER A 251 -13.34 -4.71 2.04
CA SER A 251 -13.54 -3.88 3.22
C SER A 251 -15.01 -3.82 3.60
N LEU A 252 -15.90 -3.67 2.62
CA LEU A 252 -17.35 -3.68 2.82
C LEU A 252 -17.84 -5.01 3.40
N ALA A 253 -17.38 -6.14 2.87
CA ALA A 253 -17.75 -7.45 3.39
C ALA A 253 -17.33 -7.60 4.88
N LEU A 254 -16.10 -7.22 5.21
CA LEU A 254 -15.59 -7.29 6.58
C LEU A 254 -16.35 -6.35 7.54
N GLN A 255 -16.59 -5.10 7.13
CA GLN A 255 -17.31 -4.14 7.96
C GLN A 255 -18.78 -4.53 8.16
N LEU A 256 -19.40 -5.17 7.15
CA LEU A 256 -20.77 -5.68 7.28
C LEU A 256 -20.86 -6.80 8.34
N VAL A 257 -19.84 -7.65 8.46
CA VAL A 257 -19.79 -8.69 9.52
C VAL A 257 -19.78 -8.05 10.91
N PHE A 258 -18.92 -7.05 11.15
CA PHE A 258 -18.88 -6.34 12.43
C PHE A 258 -20.16 -5.56 12.73
N PHE A 259 -20.75 -4.94 11.71
CA PHE A 259 -22.04 -4.27 11.83
C PHE A 259 -23.15 -5.25 12.21
N LEU A 260 -23.25 -6.40 11.54
CA LEU A 260 -24.24 -7.42 11.84
C LEU A 260 -24.05 -8.03 13.25
N LEU A 261 -22.82 -8.20 13.71
CA LEU A 261 -22.55 -8.60 15.10
C LEU A 261 -23.12 -7.57 16.11
N THR A 262 -22.98 -6.29 15.81
CA THR A 262 -23.55 -5.22 16.64
C THR A 262 -25.08 -5.24 16.62
N VAL A 263 -25.69 -5.42 15.44
CA VAL A 263 -27.16 -5.56 15.26
C VAL A 263 -27.72 -6.75 16.04
N GLN A 264 -27.03 -7.90 16.03
CA GLN A 264 -27.47 -9.06 16.81
C GLN A 264 -27.27 -8.83 18.31
N GLY A 265 -26.17 -8.18 18.70
CA GLY A 265 -25.94 -7.78 20.08
C GLY A 265 -27.08 -6.92 20.64
N THR A 266 -27.55 -5.92 19.89
CA THR A 266 -28.61 -4.99 20.35
C THR A 266 -29.93 -5.71 20.59
N ARG A 267 -30.25 -6.71 19.75
CA ARG A 267 -31.45 -7.53 19.91
C ARG A 267 -31.40 -8.46 21.13
N LEU A 268 -30.20 -8.78 21.61
CA LEU A 268 -29.97 -9.60 22.81
C LEU A 268 -29.92 -8.76 24.11
N GLY A 269 -30.14 -7.45 24.02
CA GLY A 269 -30.21 -6.52 25.15
C GLY A 269 -28.95 -5.67 25.37
N ASP A 270 -29.14 -4.53 26.04
CA ASP A 270 -28.12 -3.47 26.18
C ASP A 270 -26.83 -3.95 26.86
N ALA A 271 -26.94 -4.81 27.88
CA ALA A 271 -25.78 -5.39 28.55
C ALA A 271 -24.94 -6.30 27.63
N THR A 272 -25.60 -7.04 26.73
CA THR A 272 -24.95 -7.94 25.77
C THR A 272 -24.17 -7.15 24.72
N VAL A 273 -24.71 -6.03 24.24
CA VAL A 273 -24.00 -5.11 23.32
C VAL A 273 -22.74 -4.57 23.96
N ALA A 274 -22.86 -4.10 25.20
CA ALA A 274 -21.73 -3.53 25.93
C ALA A 274 -20.62 -4.57 26.14
N ALA A 275 -20.98 -5.81 26.52
CA ALA A 275 -20.03 -6.91 26.65
C ALA A 275 -19.35 -7.26 25.31
N ASN A 276 -20.12 -7.37 24.22
CA ASN A 276 -19.59 -7.66 22.89
C ASN A 276 -18.62 -6.58 22.41
N ALA A 277 -18.93 -5.30 22.65
CA ALA A 277 -18.04 -4.19 22.30
C ALA A 277 -16.68 -4.33 23.03
N LEU A 278 -16.70 -4.74 24.30
CA LEU A 278 -15.49 -4.93 25.09
C LEU A 278 -14.63 -6.10 24.58
N LEU A 279 -15.26 -7.21 24.19
CA LEU A 279 -14.57 -8.36 23.59
C LEU A 279 -13.96 -8.02 22.21
N LEU A 280 -14.71 -7.31 21.37
CA LEU A 280 -14.23 -6.89 20.06
C LEU A 280 -13.02 -5.95 20.16
N ASN A 281 -12.96 -5.09 21.18
CA ASN A 281 -11.78 -4.26 21.43
C ASN A 281 -10.51 -5.11 21.66
N GLY A 282 -10.61 -6.23 22.39
CA GLY A 282 -9.49 -7.14 22.60
C GLY A 282 -8.99 -7.76 21.30
N LEU A 283 -9.90 -8.22 20.44
CA LEU A 283 -9.57 -8.74 19.11
C LEU A 283 -8.89 -7.65 18.27
N LEU A 284 -9.47 -6.45 18.20
CA LEU A 284 -8.95 -5.35 17.42
C LEU A 284 -7.54 -4.95 17.86
N LEU A 285 -7.24 -4.92 19.16
CA LEU A 285 -5.90 -4.65 19.68
C LEU A 285 -4.83 -5.53 19.04
N THR A 286 -5.09 -6.84 18.95
CA THR A 286 -4.17 -7.79 18.33
C THR A 286 -4.08 -7.62 16.80
N SER A 287 -5.20 -7.35 16.13
CA SER A 287 -5.24 -7.15 14.67
C SER A 287 -4.45 -5.92 14.25
N TYR A 288 -4.67 -4.78 14.93
CA TYR A 288 -3.99 -3.52 14.63
C TYR A 288 -2.47 -3.62 14.80
N ALA A 289 -1.99 -4.40 15.79
CA ALA A 289 -0.57 -4.67 15.96
C ALA A 289 0.03 -5.40 14.75
N LEU A 290 -0.64 -6.43 14.23
CA LEU A 290 -0.21 -7.17 13.03
C LEU A 290 -0.28 -6.31 11.77
N ASP A 291 -1.32 -5.49 11.63
CA ASP A 291 -1.49 -4.59 10.49
C ASP A 291 -0.34 -3.57 10.40
N GLY A 292 0.20 -3.14 11.56
CA GLY A 292 1.37 -2.25 11.61
C GLY A 292 2.59 -2.84 10.91
N LEU A 293 2.83 -4.15 11.07
CA LEU A 293 3.88 -4.87 10.36
C LEU A 293 3.56 -5.04 8.87
N ALA A 294 2.32 -5.43 8.55
CA ALA A 294 1.88 -5.64 7.17
C ALA A 294 2.02 -4.37 6.32
N HIS A 295 1.62 -3.20 6.85
CA HIS A 295 1.75 -1.92 6.16
C HIS A 295 3.20 -1.50 5.91
N ALA A 296 4.10 -1.80 6.85
CA ALA A 296 5.51 -1.53 6.66
C ALA A 296 6.12 -2.38 5.53
N VAL A 297 5.69 -3.64 5.41
CA VAL A 297 6.14 -4.55 4.34
C VAL A 297 5.49 -4.19 2.99
N GLU A 298 4.23 -3.76 2.98
CA GLU A 298 3.51 -3.32 1.78
C GLU A 298 4.25 -2.18 1.05
N ALA A 299 4.80 -1.21 1.79
CA ALA A 299 5.61 -0.13 1.24
C ALA A 299 6.95 -0.59 0.64
N LEU A 300 7.40 -1.81 0.96
CA LEU A 300 8.69 -2.37 0.52
C LEU A 300 8.53 -3.39 -0.63
N CYS A 301 7.36 -4.02 -0.80
CA CYS A 301 7.16 -5.20 -1.65
C CYS A 301 6.38 -4.95 -2.95
N GLY A 302 6.84 -4.04 -3.81
CA GLY A 302 6.22 -3.74 -5.12
C GLY A 302 6.26 -4.86 -6.19
N HIS A 303 6.68 -6.09 -5.88
CA HIS A 303 6.72 -7.24 -6.81
C HIS A 303 6.20 -8.52 -6.13
N ALA A 304 4.98 -8.93 -6.47
CA ALA A 304 4.19 -9.85 -5.64
C ALA A 304 4.31 -11.35 -5.97
N THR A 305 4.60 -11.74 -7.22
CA THR A 305 4.37 -13.15 -7.64
C THR A 305 5.36 -14.14 -7.04
N LEU A 306 6.66 -13.88 -7.10
CA LEU A 306 7.69 -14.80 -6.55
C LEU A 306 7.62 -14.88 -5.02
N ALA A 307 7.31 -13.74 -4.37
CA ALA A 307 7.10 -13.68 -2.92
C ALA A 307 5.83 -14.43 -2.49
N ALA A 308 4.72 -14.28 -3.21
CA ALA A 308 3.48 -15.01 -2.94
C ALA A 308 3.67 -16.52 -3.13
N ALA A 309 4.34 -16.94 -4.20
CA ALA A 309 4.66 -18.35 -4.43
C ALA A 309 5.53 -18.93 -3.32
N HIS A 310 6.56 -18.19 -2.87
CA HIS A 310 7.39 -18.60 -1.74
C HIS A 310 6.58 -18.78 -0.45
N VAL A 311 5.66 -17.86 -0.15
CA VAL A 311 4.79 -17.97 1.04
C VAL A 311 3.85 -19.17 0.93
N LEU A 312 3.22 -19.40 -0.22
CA LEU A 312 2.33 -20.56 -0.43
C LEU A 312 3.08 -21.88 -0.25
N PHE A 313 4.26 -21.99 -0.85
CA PHE A 313 5.09 -23.18 -0.80
C PHE A 313 5.78 -23.43 0.54
N GLU A 314 6.26 -22.40 1.24
CA GLU A 314 7.07 -22.55 2.47
C GLU A 314 6.27 -22.33 3.76
N VAL A 315 5.23 -21.48 3.74
CA VAL A 315 4.47 -21.10 4.94
C VAL A 315 3.14 -21.83 5.03
N TYR A 316 2.45 -21.98 3.90
CA TYR A 316 1.17 -22.68 3.83
C TYR A 316 1.29 -24.15 3.45
N ASP A 317 2.48 -24.60 3.04
CA ASP A 317 2.76 -25.99 2.66
C ASP A 317 1.84 -26.48 1.53
N GLU A 318 1.54 -25.59 0.56
CA GLU A 318 0.71 -25.93 -0.58
C GLU A 318 1.31 -27.12 -1.36
N PRO A 319 0.54 -28.20 -1.58
CA PRO A 319 1.05 -29.41 -2.19
C PRO A 319 1.33 -29.22 -3.68
N GLY A 320 2.41 -29.84 -4.16
CA GLY A 320 2.78 -29.88 -5.57
C GLY A 320 4.03 -29.07 -5.91
N GLU A 321 4.50 -29.20 -7.15
CA GLU A 321 5.73 -28.57 -7.63
C GLU A 321 5.47 -27.28 -8.41
N ARG A 322 4.19 -26.95 -8.66
CA ARG A 322 3.77 -25.86 -9.53
C ARG A 322 2.54 -25.12 -9.01
N LEU A 323 2.65 -23.79 -8.99
CA LEU A 323 1.55 -22.86 -8.74
C LEU A 323 1.19 -22.09 -10.02
N GLU A 324 -0.10 -21.92 -10.27
CA GLU A 324 -0.60 -21.13 -11.40
C GLU A 324 -1.43 -19.95 -10.90
N PHE A 325 -0.90 -18.74 -11.08
CA PHE A 325 -1.56 -17.50 -10.73
C PHE A 325 -2.33 -16.98 -11.94
N ILE A 326 -3.63 -16.76 -11.79
CA ILE A 326 -4.45 -16.15 -12.83
C ILE A 326 -4.31 -14.64 -12.73
N SER A 327 -3.76 -14.00 -13.77
CA SER A 327 -3.59 -12.56 -13.83
C SER A 327 -4.28 -11.96 -15.07
N ARG A 328 -4.47 -10.63 -15.09
CA ARG A 328 -4.96 -9.91 -16.26
C ARG A 328 -4.05 -10.05 -17.49
N SER A 329 -2.79 -10.39 -17.29
CA SER A 329 -1.79 -10.61 -18.34
C SER A 329 -1.71 -12.06 -18.80
N GLY A 330 -2.61 -12.92 -18.31
CA GLY A 330 -2.62 -14.37 -18.53
C GLY A 330 -2.15 -15.16 -17.30
N ALA A 331 -2.06 -16.48 -17.47
CA ALA A 331 -1.56 -17.36 -16.43
C ALA A 331 -0.05 -17.16 -16.19
N LEU A 332 0.33 -16.97 -14.94
CA LEU A 332 1.72 -16.90 -14.48
C LEU A 332 2.00 -18.18 -13.71
N ARG A 333 2.95 -18.98 -14.20
CA ARG A 333 3.30 -20.27 -13.60
C ARG A 333 4.59 -20.13 -12.81
N VAL A 334 4.60 -20.71 -11.62
CA VAL A 334 5.77 -20.75 -10.74
C VAL A 334 6.05 -22.20 -10.40
N ASN A 335 7.22 -22.69 -10.81
CA ASN A 335 7.68 -24.04 -10.45
C ASN A 335 8.73 -23.94 -9.33
N ARG A 336 8.76 -24.94 -8.46
CA ARG A 336 9.83 -25.14 -7.48
C ARG A 336 10.93 -25.98 -8.12
N GLU A 337 12.16 -25.47 -8.14
CA GLU A 337 13.35 -26.20 -8.59
C GLU A 337 14.46 -26.01 -7.56
N ASP A 338 14.71 -27.05 -6.76
CA ASP A 338 15.63 -27.00 -5.62
C ASP A 338 15.31 -25.83 -4.66
N GLU A 339 16.29 -24.96 -4.38
CA GLU A 339 16.12 -23.76 -3.56
C GLU A 339 15.61 -22.54 -4.35
N ARG A 340 15.27 -22.70 -5.63
CA ARG A 340 14.84 -21.61 -6.53
C ARG A 340 13.38 -21.74 -6.93
N LEU A 341 12.79 -20.59 -7.21
CA LEU A 341 11.48 -20.49 -7.83
C LEU A 341 11.65 -20.05 -9.26
N VAL A 342 11.03 -20.78 -10.19
CA VAL A 342 11.12 -20.56 -11.62
C VAL A 342 9.82 -19.96 -12.13
N LEU A 343 9.91 -18.74 -12.65
CA LEU A 343 8.82 -18.06 -13.32
C LEU A 343 8.86 -18.33 -14.81
N ASP A 344 7.70 -18.61 -15.38
CA ASP A 344 7.52 -18.92 -16.79
C ASP A 344 6.78 -17.80 -17.53
N PHE A 345 7.38 -17.27 -18.60
CA PHE A 345 6.86 -16.15 -19.39
C PHE A 345 6.92 -16.42 -20.89
N PRO A 346 6.06 -15.80 -21.71
CA PRO A 346 6.23 -15.82 -23.16
C PRO A 346 7.53 -15.13 -23.57
N ALA A 347 8.25 -15.72 -24.53
CA ALA A 347 9.43 -15.11 -25.13
C ALA A 347 9.03 -13.90 -25.99
N GLN A 348 9.89 -12.88 -26.05
CA GLN A 348 9.68 -11.69 -26.85
C GLN A 348 10.90 -11.45 -27.72
N TYR A 349 10.82 -11.75 -29.01
CA TYR A 349 11.93 -11.56 -29.94
C TYR A 349 12.01 -10.08 -30.36
N PRO A 350 13.08 -9.36 -29.97
CA PRO A 350 13.25 -7.98 -30.40
C PRO A 350 13.70 -7.93 -31.87
N SER A 351 13.25 -6.92 -32.61
CA SER A 351 13.61 -6.67 -34.01
C SER A 351 14.45 -5.41 -34.14
N GLU A 352 15.33 -5.33 -35.15
CA GLU A 352 16.13 -4.12 -35.40
C GLU A 352 15.24 -2.89 -35.63
N VAL A 353 15.57 -1.80 -34.93
CA VAL A 353 14.91 -0.48 -35.10
C VAL A 353 15.93 0.60 -35.47
N GLY A 354 17.21 0.39 -35.13
CA GLY A 354 18.28 1.36 -35.35
C GLY A 354 18.38 2.41 -34.24
N SER A 355 19.55 3.03 -34.15
CA SER A 355 19.83 4.11 -33.18
C SER A 355 19.25 5.45 -33.67
N THR A 356 18.82 6.29 -32.73
CA THR A 356 18.46 7.69 -33.02
C THR A 356 19.34 8.64 -32.20
N VAL A 357 19.53 9.86 -32.70
CA VAL A 357 20.35 10.88 -32.01
C VAL A 357 19.79 11.17 -30.62
N GLU A 358 18.47 11.17 -30.45
CA GLU A 358 17.81 11.40 -29.16
C GLU A 358 18.14 10.29 -28.16
N LEU A 359 18.21 9.03 -28.61
CA LEU A 359 18.56 7.89 -27.76
C LEU A 359 20.02 7.98 -27.31
N GLU A 360 20.94 8.28 -28.23
CA GLU A 360 22.36 8.41 -27.93
C GLU A 360 22.62 9.52 -26.91
N GLN A 361 21.98 10.67 -27.11
CA GLN A 361 22.02 11.79 -26.16
C GLN A 361 21.42 11.40 -24.81
N ALA A 362 20.31 10.66 -24.79
CA ALA A 362 19.65 10.22 -23.57
C ALA A 362 20.47 9.18 -22.80
N LEU A 363 21.24 8.31 -23.46
CA LEU A 363 22.09 7.31 -22.80
C LEU A 363 23.47 7.86 -22.40
N GLY A 364 23.94 8.91 -23.11
CA GLY A 364 25.27 9.49 -22.92
C GLY A 364 26.41 8.60 -23.43
N LEU A 365 26.09 7.54 -24.18
CA LEU A 365 27.02 6.54 -24.70
C LEU A 365 26.54 6.05 -26.08
N PRO A 366 27.44 5.76 -27.02
CA PRO A 366 27.07 5.23 -28.33
C PRO A 366 26.62 3.76 -28.22
N PRO A 367 25.42 3.40 -28.71
CA PRO A 367 25.00 2.01 -28.78
C PRO A 367 25.68 1.29 -29.94
N VAL A 368 25.99 0.01 -29.74
CA VAL A 368 26.48 -0.89 -30.80
C VAL A 368 25.33 -1.33 -31.69
N ASP A 369 24.16 -1.59 -31.08
CA ASP A 369 22.96 -2.03 -31.78
C ASP A 369 21.71 -1.66 -30.97
N VAL A 370 20.59 -1.48 -31.65
CA VAL A 370 19.33 -1.03 -31.05
C VAL A 370 18.17 -1.80 -31.65
N LEU A 371 17.53 -2.60 -30.81
CA LEU A 371 16.39 -3.44 -31.15
C LEU A 371 15.15 -3.00 -30.36
N GLY A 372 13.97 -3.14 -30.95
CA GLY A 372 12.68 -2.88 -30.33
C GLY A 372 11.90 -4.16 -30.09
N SER A 373 11.19 -4.22 -28.97
CA SER A 373 10.12 -5.19 -28.69
C SER A 373 8.81 -4.46 -28.47
N THR A 374 7.70 -5.15 -28.16
CA THR A 374 6.34 -4.55 -28.12
C THR A 374 6.24 -3.26 -27.30
N ASP A 375 6.98 -3.14 -26.19
CA ASP A 375 6.95 -1.97 -25.33
C ASP A 375 8.32 -1.48 -24.82
N LYS A 376 9.41 -2.15 -25.20
CA LYS A 376 10.77 -1.87 -24.69
C LYS A 376 11.77 -1.74 -25.83
N LEU A 377 12.78 -0.92 -25.60
CA LEU A 377 13.97 -0.84 -26.43
C LEU A 377 15.09 -1.65 -25.78
N LEU A 378 15.78 -2.50 -26.54
CA LEU A 378 16.98 -3.21 -26.14
C LEU A 378 18.18 -2.58 -26.85
N VAL A 379 19.09 -2.06 -26.05
CA VAL A 379 20.27 -1.34 -26.49
C VAL A 379 21.50 -2.15 -26.13
N LEU A 380 22.23 -2.58 -27.14
CA LEU A 380 23.49 -3.28 -26.98
C LEU A 380 24.61 -2.25 -26.79
N LEU A 381 25.40 -2.44 -25.74
CA LEU A 381 26.63 -1.67 -25.49
C LEU A 381 27.86 -2.55 -25.75
N GLU A 382 29.01 -1.90 -25.91
CA GLU A 382 30.27 -2.56 -26.27
C GLU A 382 30.77 -3.54 -25.21
N SER A 383 30.57 -3.23 -23.92
CA SER A 383 31.10 -4.04 -22.82
C SER A 383 30.24 -4.00 -21.55
N GLU A 384 30.53 -4.94 -20.64
CA GLU A 384 29.95 -4.96 -19.30
C GLU A 384 30.27 -3.67 -18.52
N GLU A 385 31.48 -3.12 -18.68
CA GLU A 385 31.87 -1.85 -18.07
C GLU A 385 30.99 -0.70 -18.56
N ALA A 386 30.67 -0.66 -19.86
CA ALA A 386 29.78 0.36 -20.42
C ALA A 386 28.37 0.27 -19.82
N VAL A 387 27.83 -0.94 -19.64
CA VAL A 387 26.54 -1.15 -18.95
C VAL A 387 26.59 -0.63 -17.52
N ARG A 388 27.64 -0.97 -16.77
CA ARG A 388 27.81 -0.53 -15.37
C ARG A 388 28.01 0.99 -15.26
N ALA A 389 28.74 1.59 -16.19
CA ALA A 389 29.04 3.01 -16.21
C ALA A 389 27.91 3.89 -16.77
N CYS A 390 26.92 3.30 -17.45
CA CYS A 390 25.84 4.04 -18.09
C CYS A 390 25.09 4.95 -17.09
N ARG A 391 25.02 6.24 -17.40
CA ARG A 391 24.29 7.23 -16.61
C ARG A 391 23.33 7.97 -17.53
N PRO A 392 22.14 7.41 -17.80
CA PRO A 392 21.21 8.01 -18.73
C PRO A 392 20.59 9.28 -18.15
N ASP A 393 20.25 10.22 -19.04
CA ASP A 393 19.31 11.29 -18.75
C ASP A 393 17.89 10.70 -18.74
N PHE A 394 17.38 10.46 -17.53
CA PHE A 394 16.04 9.90 -17.34
C PHE A 394 14.92 10.78 -17.91
N ALA A 395 15.10 12.11 -17.91
CA ALA A 395 14.10 13.02 -18.46
C ALA A 395 14.05 12.96 -19.99
N ALA A 396 15.20 12.74 -20.64
CA ALA A 396 15.28 12.49 -22.06
C ALA A 396 14.71 11.10 -22.42
N LEU A 397 15.10 10.05 -21.69
CA LEU A 397 14.56 8.70 -21.88
C LEU A 397 13.04 8.64 -21.70
N ALA A 398 12.47 9.41 -20.76
CA ALA A 398 11.03 9.46 -20.52
C ALA A 398 10.21 10.03 -21.70
N ARG A 399 10.85 10.75 -22.62
CA ARG A 399 10.21 11.33 -23.81
C ARG A 399 10.25 10.40 -25.01
N LEU A 400 11.02 9.32 -24.96
CA LEU A 400 11.07 8.33 -26.02
C LEU A 400 9.71 7.61 -26.15
N PRO A 401 9.35 7.11 -27.34
CA PRO A 401 8.07 6.41 -27.57
C PRO A 401 8.00 5.02 -26.91
N TRP A 402 9.01 4.61 -26.16
CA TRP A 402 9.16 3.29 -25.53
C TRP A 402 8.84 3.36 -24.03
N ARG A 403 8.25 2.30 -23.46
CA ARG A 403 7.95 2.26 -22.01
C ARG A 403 9.20 2.04 -21.15
N GLY A 404 10.24 1.43 -21.72
CA GLY A 404 11.52 1.26 -21.06
C GLY A 404 12.64 0.93 -22.04
N VAL A 405 13.87 1.11 -21.57
CA VAL A 405 15.12 0.91 -22.27
C VAL A 405 15.96 -0.06 -21.45
N ILE A 406 16.29 -1.19 -22.05
CA ILE A 406 17.20 -2.20 -21.53
C ILE A 406 18.56 -1.89 -22.14
N VAL A 407 19.58 -1.65 -21.32
CA VAL A 407 20.97 -1.66 -21.79
C VAL A 407 21.60 -2.99 -21.45
N THR A 408 22.33 -3.60 -22.40
CA THR A 408 22.91 -4.93 -22.20
C THR A 408 24.22 -5.09 -22.94
N ALA A 409 25.07 -5.98 -22.44
CA ALA A 409 26.32 -6.38 -23.06
C ALA A 409 26.67 -7.81 -22.67
N ARG A 410 27.65 -8.39 -23.35
CA ARG A 410 28.19 -9.71 -22.98
C ARG A 410 28.86 -9.58 -21.62
N GLY A 411 28.57 -10.51 -20.72
CA GLY A 411 29.17 -10.51 -19.38
C GLY A 411 30.57 -11.12 -19.40
N LEU A 412 31.37 -10.72 -18.41
CA LEU A 412 32.69 -11.30 -18.14
C LEU A 412 32.59 -12.59 -17.32
N GLN A 413 31.74 -12.58 -16.30
CA GLN A 413 31.52 -13.73 -15.40
C GLN A 413 30.21 -14.48 -15.65
N LYS A 414 29.19 -13.75 -16.09
CA LYS A 414 27.88 -14.29 -16.50
C LYS A 414 27.79 -14.26 -18.02
N ASP A 415 26.84 -14.99 -18.59
CA ASP A 415 26.68 -15.00 -20.05
C ASP A 415 26.32 -13.61 -20.60
N PHE A 416 25.48 -12.85 -19.88
CA PHE A 416 25.20 -11.45 -20.18
C PHE A 416 24.91 -10.61 -18.94
N VAL A 417 25.05 -9.29 -19.10
CA VAL A 417 24.67 -8.30 -18.10
C VAL A 417 23.62 -7.35 -18.65
N SER A 418 22.81 -6.77 -17.78
CA SER A 418 21.81 -5.80 -18.18
C SER A 418 21.56 -4.73 -17.12
N ARG A 419 20.96 -3.61 -17.53
CA ARG A 419 20.24 -2.67 -16.66
C ARG A 419 18.95 -2.28 -17.37
N PHE A 420 17.93 -1.93 -16.60
CA PHE A 420 16.63 -1.56 -17.14
C PHE A 420 16.18 -0.21 -16.61
N PHE A 421 15.90 0.70 -17.54
CA PHE A 421 15.46 2.06 -17.27
C PHE A 421 14.06 2.25 -17.85
N ALA A 422 13.07 2.61 -17.04
CA ALA A 422 11.70 2.85 -17.49
C ALA A 422 11.14 4.19 -16.97
N PRO A 423 11.84 5.32 -17.19
CA PRO A 423 11.45 6.60 -16.60
C PRO A 423 10.10 7.13 -17.13
N ALA A 424 9.68 6.74 -18.35
CA ALA A 424 8.34 7.02 -18.88
C ALA A 424 7.21 6.37 -18.04
N MET A 425 7.50 5.21 -17.46
CA MET A 425 6.63 4.49 -16.51
C MET A 425 6.88 4.90 -15.06
N GLY A 426 7.83 5.80 -14.85
CA GLY A 426 8.22 6.27 -13.55
C GLY A 426 9.05 5.29 -12.74
N VAL A 427 9.95 4.56 -13.40
CA VAL A 427 11.00 3.79 -12.75
C VAL A 427 12.30 4.17 -13.44
N ASP A 428 13.08 5.07 -12.83
CA ASP A 428 14.35 5.51 -13.43
C ASP A 428 15.26 4.33 -13.71
N GLU A 429 15.47 3.47 -12.71
CA GLU A 429 16.14 2.18 -12.85
C GLU A 429 15.45 1.13 -11.98
N ASP A 430 15.10 0.00 -12.59
CA ASP A 430 14.55 -1.14 -11.87
C ASP A 430 15.69 -2.02 -11.33
N PRO A 431 15.66 -2.42 -10.06
CA PRO A 431 16.66 -3.30 -9.49
C PRO A 431 16.86 -4.63 -10.24
N VAL A 432 15.77 -5.36 -10.52
CA VAL A 432 15.78 -6.66 -11.24
C VAL A 432 14.45 -6.85 -11.94
N THR A 433 14.45 -6.91 -13.28
CA THR A 433 13.23 -6.85 -14.08
C THR A 433 12.98 -8.16 -14.82
N GLY A 434 12.03 -8.97 -14.33
CA GLY A 434 11.65 -10.22 -15.01
C GLY A 434 11.16 -9.99 -16.45
N SER A 435 10.35 -8.96 -16.68
CA SER A 435 9.79 -8.68 -18.02
C SER A 435 10.81 -8.18 -19.05
N ALA A 436 11.95 -7.64 -18.62
CA ALA A 436 13.07 -7.30 -19.51
C ALA A 436 13.75 -8.58 -20.03
N HIS A 437 13.78 -9.62 -19.19
CA HIS A 437 14.40 -10.90 -19.54
C HIS A 437 13.58 -11.70 -20.55
N CYS A 438 12.28 -11.40 -20.72
CA CYS A 438 11.49 -11.90 -21.85
C CYS A 438 12.12 -11.58 -23.22
N SER A 439 12.85 -10.46 -23.33
CA SER A 439 13.55 -10.07 -24.56
C SER A 439 15.05 -10.39 -24.54
N LEU A 440 15.71 -10.24 -23.38
CA LEU A 440 17.15 -10.50 -23.26
C LEU A 440 17.49 -11.98 -23.48
N ILE A 441 16.68 -12.90 -22.95
CA ILE A 441 16.94 -14.33 -23.02
C ILE A 441 16.97 -14.83 -24.47
N PRO A 442 15.93 -14.63 -25.30
CA PRO A 442 15.98 -15.08 -26.70
C PRO A 442 17.11 -14.42 -27.48
N TYR A 443 17.34 -13.11 -27.26
CA TYR A 443 18.42 -12.36 -27.91
C TYR A 443 19.81 -12.95 -27.62
N TRP A 444 20.16 -13.12 -26.34
CA TRP A 444 21.46 -13.67 -25.95
C TRP A 444 21.58 -15.17 -26.21
N ALA A 445 20.49 -15.93 -26.13
CA ALA A 445 20.49 -17.35 -26.45
C ALA A 445 20.90 -17.61 -27.90
N GLN A 446 20.33 -16.84 -28.82
CA GLN A 446 20.67 -16.90 -30.24
C GLN A 446 22.12 -16.46 -30.48
N ARG A 447 22.55 -15.34 -29.88
CA ARG A 447 23.88 -14.78 -30.10
C ARG A 447 25.01 -15.63 -29.52
N LEU A 448 24.77 -16.30 -28.40
CA LEU A 448 25.75 -17.17 -27.73
C LEU A 448 25.60 -18.64 -28.12
N ASN A 449 24.59 -18.99 -28.91
CA ASN A 449 24.22 -20.35 -29.25
C ASN A 449 24.04 -21.25 -28.00
N LYS A 450 23.27 -20.75 -27.02
CA LYS A 450 23.02 -21.41 -25.73
C LYS A 450 21.56 -21.28 -25.32
N LEU A 451 20.93 -22.37 -24.86
CA LEU A 451 19.55 -22.36 -24.36
C LEU A 451 19.45 -22.10 -22.85
N SER A 452 20.50 -22.41 -22.09
CA SER A 452 20.61 -22.09 -20.66
C SER A 452 21.66 -21.00 -20.46
N LEU A 453 21.27 -19.93 -19.78
CA LEU A 453 22.05 -18.72 -19.61
C LEU A 453 22.06 -18.29 -18.15
N THR A 454 23.15 -17.64 -17.76
CA THR A 454 23.26 -16.92 -16.50
C THR A 454 23.32 -15.43 -16.76
N ALA A 455 22.54 -14.65 -16.02
CA ALA A 455 22.42 -13.22 -16.21
C ALA A 455 22.69 -12.46 -14.90
N GLN A 456 23.19 -11.24 -15.03
CA GLN A 456 23.24 -10.29 -13.91
C GLN A 456 22.65 -8.95 -14.32
N GLN A 457 21.63 -8.49 -13.59
CA GLN A 457 21.16 -7.11 -13.72
C GLN A 457 22.01 -6.21 -12.82
N CYS A 458 22.84 -5.36 -13.40
CA CYS A 458 23.88 -4.58 -12.73
C CYS A 458 23.38 -3.24 -12.16
N SER A 459 22.18 -3.25 -11.58
CA SER A 459 21.65 -2.10 -10.83
C SER A 459 22.37 -1.93 -9.49
N ALA A 460 22.10 -0.83 -8.77
CA ALA A 460 22.69 -0.59 -7.45
C ALA A 460 22.40 -1.70 -6.41
N ARG A 461 21.22 -2.34 -6.48
CA ARG A 461 20.91 -3.53 -5.65
C ARG A 461 21.50 -4.80 -6.27
N GLY A 462 21.53 -4.84 -7.60
CA GLY A 462 21.92 -6.01 -8.37
C GLY A 462 20.88 -7.13 -8.32
N GLY A 463 21.09 -8.14 -9.18
CA GLY A 463 20.47 -9.44 -9.05
C GLY A 463 21.01 -10.43 -10.05
N GLU A 464 21.14 -11.67 -9.61
CA GLU A 464 21.50 -12.79 -10.47
C GLU A 464 20.25 -13.55 -10.88
N LEU A 465 20.20 -13.96 -12.14
CA LEU A 465 19.10 -14.72 -12.71
C LEU A 465 19.65 -15.94 -13.44
N TRP A 466 18.94 -17.05 -13.31
CA TRP A 466 19.16 -18.23 -14.14
C TRP A 466 18.05 -18.31 -15.17
N CYS A 467 18.42 -18.38 -16.43
CA CYS A 467 17.52 -18.18 -17.54
C CYS A 467 17.55 -19.40 -18.45
N ARG A 468 16.38 -19.81 -18.96
CA ARG A 468 16.27 -20.83 -20.01
C ARG A 468 15.34 -20.36 -21.12
N LEU A 469 15.72 -20.61 -22.36
CA LEU A 469 14.86 -20.47 -23.54
C LEU A 469 14.27 -21.85 -23.87
N GLU A 470 12.95 -21.96 -23.88
CA GLU A 470 12.20 -23.20 -24.04
C GLU A 470 11.16 -23.02 -25.16
N GLY A 471 11.64 -22.98 -26.41
CA GLY A 471 10.81 -22.68 -27.58
C GLY A 471 10.28 -21.24 -27.56
N GLU A 472 8.96 -21.08 -27.46
CA GLU A 472 8.27 -19.77 -27.43
C GLU A 472 8.16 -19.18 -26.01
N ARG A 473 8.85 -19.78 -25.04
CA ARG A 473 8.78 -19.36 -23.63
C ARG A 473 10.16 -19.19 -23.03
N VAL A 474 10.23 -18.35 -21.99
CA VAL A 474 11.43 -18.15 -21.19
C VAL A 474 11.13 -18.49 -19.74
N SER A 475 12.08 -19.17 -19.13
CA SER A 475 12.08 -19.51 -17.70
C SER A 475 13.11 -18.63 -16.99
N ILE A 476 12.68 -17.97 -15.91
CA ILE A 476 13.50 -17.06 -15.10
C ILE A 476 13.46 -17.58 -13.66
N ALA A 477 14.59 -18.08 -13.17
CA ALA A 477 14.70 -18.55 -11.81
C ALA A 477 15.40 -17.54 -10.90
N GLY A 478 14.93 -17.47 -9.66
CA GLY A 478 15.54 -16.66 -8.60
C GLY A 478 15.27 -17.25 -7.22
N HIS A 479 15.96 -16.69 -6.22
CA HIS A 479 15.77 -17.05 -4.82
C HIS A 479 14.77 -16.11 -4.16
N ALA A 480 13.99 -16.64 -3.22
CA ALA A 480 13.13 -15.89 -2.32
C ALA A 480 13.58 -16.11 -0.88
N VAL A 481 13.45 -15.09 -0.03
CA VAL A 481 13.86 -15.16 1.36
C VAL A 481 12.67 -14.80 2.25
N LEU A 482 12.25 -15.74 3.10
CA LEU A 482 11.27 -15.48 4.13
C LEU A 482 11.91 -14.64 5.26
N VAL A 483 11.39 -13.43 5.46
CA VAL A 483 11.90 -12.50 6.49
C VAL A 483 11.19 -12.67 7.83
N ALA A 484 9.86 -12.90 7.83
CA ALA A 484 9.07 -13.07 9.05
C ALA A 484 7.80 -13.92 8.79
N SER A 485 7.37 -14.69 9.79
CA SER A 485 6.09 -15.42 9.81
C SER A 485 5.54 -15.53 11.25
N GLY A 486 4.23 -15.75 11.41
CA GLY A 486 3.58 -15.86 12.72
C GLY A 486 2.27 -16.67 12.69
N ARG A 487 1.85 -17.22 13.84
CA ARG A 487 0.59 -17.96 14.03
C ARG A 487 -0.10 -17.49 15.32
N ILE A 488 -1.41 -17.24 15.24
CA ILE A 488 -2.25 -16.94 16.41
C ILE A 488 -3.10 -18.17 16.72
N ARG A 489 -3.14 -18.57 18.00
CA ARG A 489 -4.06 -19.59 18.51
C ARG A 489 -5.12 -18.89 19.35
N LEU A 490 -6.37 -19.09 19.01
CA LEU A 490 -7.51 -18.67 19.83
C LEU A 490 -7.82 -19.85 20.76
N SER A 491 -7.53 -19.70 22.05
CA SER A 491 -7.82 -20.69 23.09
C SER A 491 -9.06 -20.30 23.89
#